data_AF-A0A0N4UJT9-F1
#
_entry.id   AF-A0A0N4UJT9-F1
#
_cell.length_a   1.000
_cell.length_b   1.000
_cell.length_c   1.000
_cell.angle_alpha   90.00
_cell.angle_beta   90.00
_cell.angle_gamma   90.00
#
_symmetry.space_group_name_H-M   'P 1'
#
loop_
_entity.id
_entity.type
_entity.pdbx_description
1 polymer ?
#
loop_
_entity_poly.entity_id
_entity_poly.type
_entity_poly.pdbx_seq_one_letter_code
_entity_poly.pdbx_strand_id
1 'polypeptide(L)'
;MICREPVDGLYVIPSASNPHEWFGLLFIRRGVYFGAVLRFILIIPQDFPSSTVPTVKFNQKVFHPHIDPNTNELDLNRFFPNGWKPENHHIYHLLLILQRTFFNFDVKPSSCINKEAAFMLYNDKEAFKNNVKDVINLSPWDASVHEPIREWLVGSTLNENQTSMTSSRLGACSIFSNVARDSGSKVGFSWVSPTDLIYMVERPNDFKYISRVSKIIFPLILLS
;
A
#
# COMPACT_ATOMS: atom_id res chain seq x y z
N MET A 1 12.80 13.66 8.43
CA MET A 1 11.93 14.01 7.29
C MET A 1 11.79 12.76 6.43
N ILE A 2 10.62 12.12 6.44
CA ILE A 2 10.33 11.01 5.50
C ILE A 2 10.54 11.57 4.08
N CYS A 3 11.31 10.87 3.27
CA CYS A 3 12.01 11.37 2.08
C CYS A 3 11.19 12.31 1.18
N ARG A 4 11.88 13.29 0.57
CA ARG A 4 11.33 14.14 -0.50
C ARG A 4 10.79 13.34 -1.69
N GLU A 5 11.20 12.09 -1.81
CA GLU A 5 10.77 11.15 -2.84
C GLU A 5 10.20 9.89 -2.17
N PRO A 6 8.87 9.74 -2.10
CA PRO A 6 8.25 8.51 -1.60
C PRO A 6 8.58 7.34 -2.53
N VAL A 7 8.74 6.15 -1.96
CA VAL A 7 8.90 4.92 -2.75
C VAL A 7 7.61 4.67 -3.52
N ASP A 8 7.70 4.51 -4.84
CA ASP A 8 6.50 4.39 -5.66
C ASP A 8 5.62 3.20 -5.23
N GLY A 9 4.32 3.45 -5.13
CA GLY A 9 3.35 2.47 -4.67
C GLY A 9 3.41 2.18 -3.17
N LEU A 10 4.18 2.91 -2.38
CA LEU A 10 4.28 2.70 -0.94
C LEU A 10 3.80 3.93 -0.16
N TYR A 11 2.91 3.70 0.80
CA TYR A 11 2.46 4.72 1.75
C TYR A 11 2.75 4.21 3.16
N VAL A 12 3.45 4.99 3.98
CA VAL A 12 3.84 4.59 5.34
C VAL A 12 3.67 5.76 6.29
N ILE A 13 3.06 5.50 7.45
CA ILE A 13 2.85 6.48 8.52
C ILE A 13 3.22 5.89 9.87
N PRO A 14 3.80 6.66 10.80
CA PRO A 14 4.01 6.20 12.17
C PRO A 14 2.65 6.03 12.88
N SER A 15 2.57 5.05 13.78
CA SER A 15 1.44 4.92 14.70
C SER A 15 1.37 6.10 15.66
N ALA A 16 0.15 6.54 15.97
CA ALA A 16 -0.10 7.61 16.93
C ALA A 16 0.24 7.19 18.38
N SER A 17 0.14 5.89 18.70
CA SER A 17 0.38 5.36 20.05
C SER A 17 1.82 4.89 20.27
N ASN A 18 2.50 4.42 19.23
CA ASN A 18 3.84 3.87 19.32
C ASN A 18 4.70 4.30 18.11
N PRO A 19 5.66 5.24 18.28
CA PRO A 19 6.49 5.70 17.16
C PRO A 19 7.43 4.62 16.59
N HIS A 20 7.59 3.49 17.29
CA HIS A 20 8.34 2.32 16.82
C HIS A 20 7.50 1.37 15.96
N GLU A 21 6.20 1.62 15.81
CA GLU A 21 5.32 0.88 14.91
C GLU A 21 4.82 1.79 13.81
N TRP A 22 5.11 1.44 12.55
CA TRP A 22 4.70 2.20 11.39
C TRP A 22 3.74 1.37 10.56
N PHE A 23 2.64 1.96 10.18
CA PHE A 23 1.64 1.33 9.34
C PHE A 23 1.92 1.62 7.87
N GLY A 24 1.82 0.58 7.04
CA GLY A 24 2.17 0.67 5.64
C GLY A 24 1.14 0.05 4.70
N LEU A 25 1.00 0.65 3.53
CA LEU A 25 0.25 0.17 2.38
C LEU A 25 1.19 0.04 1.19
N LEU A 26 1.17 -1.12 0.55
CA LEU A 26 1.93 -1.41 -0.67
C LEU A 26 0.97 -1.71 -1.83
N PHE A 27 0.96 -0.84 -2.82
CA PHE A 27 0.22 -0.93 -4.07
C PHE A 27 1.04 -1.62 -5.14
N ILE A 28 0.64 -2.83 -5.51
CA ILE A 28 1.38 -3.59 -6.51
C ILE A 28 0.91 -3.24 -7.92
N ARG A 29 1.80 -2.59 -8.67
CA ARG A 29 1.51 -2.07 -10.03
C ARG A 29 2.12 -2.90 -11.16
N ARG A 30 2.79 -4.01 -10.86
CA ARG A 30 3.36 -4.93 -11.85
C ARG A 30 3.66 -6.30 -11.25
N GLY A 31 3.99 -7.26 -12.10
CA GLY A 31 4.31 -8.62 -11.69
C GLY A 31 3.06 -9.46 -11.39
N VAL A 32 3.28 -10.62 -10.79
CA VAL A 32 2.22 -11.62 -10.55
C VAL A 32 1.18 -11.18 -9.51
N TYR A 33 1.53 -10.24 -8.64
CA TYR A 33 0.64 -9.66 -7.62
C TYR A 33 -0.04 -8.36 -8.10
N PHE A 34 -0.03 -8.05 -9.40
CA PHE A 34 -0.63 -6.82 -9.96
C PHE A 34 -2.07 -6.62 -9.44
N GLY A 35 -2.33 -5.41 -8.93
CA GLY A 35 -3.64 -5.04 -8.37
C GLY A 35 -3.80 -5.32 -6.88
N ALA A 36 -2.88 -6.07 -6.25
CA ALA A 36 -2.92 -6.27 -4.81
C ALA A 36 -2.63 -4.97 -4.04
N VAL A 37 -3.35 -4.80 -2.93
CA VAL A 37 -3.08 -3.77 -1.91
C VAL A 37 -2.71 -4.48 -0.62
N LEU A 38 -1.44 -4.39 -0.23
CA LEU A 38 -0.90 -5.13 0.90
C LEU A 38 -0.70 -4.22 2.10
N ARG A 39 -1.42 -4.52 3.19
CA ARG A 39 -1.23 -3.88 4.49
C ARG A 39 -0.11 -4.56 5.26
N PHE A 40 0.78 -3.76 5.83
CA PHE A 40 1.86 -4.24 6.69
C PHE A 40 2.11 -3.30 7.86
N ILE A 41 2.77 -3.84 8.88
CA ILE A 41 3.32 -3.11 10.02
C ILE A 41 4.83 -3.24 9.94
N LEU A 42 5.52 -2.10 9.95
CA LEU A 42 6.96 -2.00 10.13
C LEU A 42 7.23 -1.78 11.62
N ILE A 43 7.92 -2.73 12.24
CA ILE A 43 8.29 -2.69 13.66
C ILE A 43 9.77 -2.31 13.73
N ILE A 44 10.02 -1.14 14.29
CA ILE A 44 11.35 -0.58 14.50
C ILE A 44 11.81 -0.95 15.91
N PRO A 45 13.06 -1.41 16.10
CA PRO A 45 13.57 -1.70 17.45
C PRO A 45 13.46 -0.48 18.38
N GLN A 46 13.21 -0.71 19.68
CA GLN A 46 13.09 0.38 20.66
C GLN A 46 14.40 1.14 20.87
N ASP A 47 15.52 0.47 20.62
CA ASP A 47 16.88 1.01 20.70
C ASP A 47 17.36 1.63 19.37
N PHE A 48 16.46 1.90 18.41
CA PHE A 48 16.84 2.44 17.11
C PHE A 48 17.46 3.85 17.22
N PRO A 49 18.60 4.14 16.55
CA PRO A 49 19.32 3.29 15.61
C PRO A 49 20.12 2.17 16.30
N SER A 50 19.77 0.90 16.02
CA SER A 50 20.42 -0.29 16.58
C SER A 50 21.02 -1.19 15.50
N SER A 51 21.75 -2.23 15.92
CA SER A 51 22.27 -3.28 15.02
C SER A 51 21.22 -4.33 14.64
N THR A 52 19.99 -4.20 15.16
CA THR A 52 18.88 -5.09 14.87
C THR A 52 18.12 -4.61 13.64
N VAL A 53 17.84 -5.52 12.70
CA VAL A 53 17.05 -5.21 11.49
C VAL A 53 15.59 -4.95 11.90
N PRO A 54 14.95 -3.85 11.46
CA PRO A 54 13.51 -3.67 11.65
C PRO A 54 12.69 -4.78 10.96
N THR A 55 11.55 -5.14 11.52
CA THR A 55 10.70 -6.24 11.00
C THR A 55 9.57 -5.70 10.15
N VAL A 56 9.24 -6.35 9.04
CA VAL A 56 8.02 -6.08 8.25
C VAL A 56 7.08 -7.26 8.36
N LYS A 57 5.87 -7.02 8.88
CA LYS A 57 4.84 -8.03 9.05
C LYS A 57 3.57 -7.66 8.28
N PHE A 58 3.06 -8.57 7.47
CA PHE A 58 1.81 -8.36 6.76
C PHE A 58 0.61 -8.67 7.64
N ASN A 59 -0.45 -7.86 7.54
CA ASN A 59 -1.68 -8.05 8.30
C ASN A 59 -2.46 -9.27 7.82
N GLN A 60 -2.33 -9.59 6.53
CA GLN A 60 -2.99 -10.71 5.87
C GLN A 60 -1.97 -11.77 5.46
N LYS A 61 -2.44 -13.00 5.26
CA LYS A 61 -1.60 -14.08 4.71
C LYS A 61 -1.23 -13.75 3.27
N VAL A 62 0.07 -13.65 3.01
CA VAL A 62 0.60 -13.37 1.67
C VAL A 62 1.38 -14.59 1.20
N PHE A 63 0.85 -15.30 0.22
CA PHE A 63 1.54 -16.44 -0.39
C PHE A 63 2.69 -15.91 -1.28
N HIS A 64 3.92 -15.92 -0.75
CA HIS A 64 5.11 -15.38 -1.42
C HIS A 64 6.39 -16.13 -0.99
N PRO A 65 7.35 -16.41 -1.90
CA PRO A 65 8.57 -17.17 -1.56
C PRO A 65 9.41 -16.58 -0.42
N HIS A 66 9.44 -15.26 -0.31
CA HIS A 66 10.22 -14.50 0.68
C HIS A 66 9.43 -14.08 1.93
N ILE A 67 8.19 -14.56 2.11
CA ILE A 67 7.37 -14.26 3.30
C ILE A 67 7.14 -15.54 4.09
N ASP A 68 7.40 -15.52 5.40
CA ASP A 68 7.15 -16.66 6.27
C ASP A 68 5.64 -16.95 6.34
N PRO A 69 5.19 -18.18 5.99
CA PRO A 69 3.77 -18.52 5.97
C PRO A 69 3.12 -18.59 7.37
N ASN A 70 3.91 -18.69 8.44
CA ASN A 70 3.43 -18.78 9.81
C ASN A 70 3.37 -17.41 10.48
N THR A 71 4.41 -16.58 10.31
CA THR A 71 4.51 -15.27 10.98
C THR A 71 4.00 -14.11 10.12
N ASN A 72 3.85 -14.31 8.81
CA ASN A 72 3.61 -13.26 7.80
C ASN A 72 4.72 -12.20 7.75
N GLU A 73 5.94 -12.55 8.16
CA GLU A 73 7.08 -11.62 8.14
C GLU A 73 7.87 -11.76 6.84
N LEU A 74 8.34 -10.63 6.32
CA LEU A 74 9.27 -10.59 5.19
C LEU A 74 10.66 -11.03 5.65
N ASP A 75 11.25 -12.02 4.97
CA ASP A 75 12.63 -12.42 5.24
C ASP A 75 13.62 -11.36 4.72
N LEU A 76 14.12 -10.56 5.66
CA LEU A 76 15.08 -9.49 5.39
C LEU A 76 16.54 -9.96 5.48
N ASN A 77 16.81 -11.15 6.04
CA ASN A 77 18.18 -11.61 6.32
C ASN A 77 19.02 -11.70 5.03
N ARG A 78 18.39 -12.09 3.92
CA ARG A 78 19.07 -12.19 2.62
C ARG A 78 19.57 -10.85 2.07
N PHE A 79 18.95 -9.74 2.47
CA PHE A 79 19.34 -8.40 2.01
C PHE A 79 20.41 -7.78 2.91
N PHE A 80 20.62 -8.33 4.10
CA PHE A 80 21.59 -7.87 5.09
C PHE A 80 22.46 -9.04 5.59
N PRO A 81 23.25 -9.70 4.71
CA PRO A 81 24.04 -10.88 5.09
C PRO A 81 25.08 -10.59 6.18
N ASN A 82 25.53 -9.33 6.29
CA ASN A 82 26.48 -8.86 7.30
C ASN A 82 25.77 -8.14 8.48
N GLY A 83 24.47 -8.37 8.65
CA GLY A 83 23.63 -7.67 9.63
C GLY A 83 23.25 -6.24 9.23
N TRP A 84 22.43 -5.62 10.07
CA TRP A 84 22.05 -4.22 9.90
C TRP A 84 23.17 -3.30 10.40
N LYS A 85 23.55 -2.32 9.57
CA LYS A 85 24.58 -1.33 9.90
C LYS A 85 23.93 0.04 10.02
N PRO A 86 23.68 0.56 11.24
CA PRO A 86 22.93 1.82 11.43
C PRO A 86 23.58 3.03 10.76
N GLU A 87 24.89 2.99 10.50
CA GLU A 87 25.63 4.05 9.78
C GLU A 87 25.33 4.07 8.27
N ASN A 88 24.93 2.95 7.68
CA ASN A 88 24.74 2.81 6.23
C ASN A 88 23.31 2.43 5.84
N HIS A 89 22.54 1.84 6.77
CA HIS A 89 21.20 1.35 6.52
C HIS A 89 20.18 2.24 7.21
N HIS A 90 19.16 2.61 6.46
CA HIS A 90 18.05 3.43 6.94
C HIS A 90 16.74 2.72 6.62
N ILE A 91 15.67 3.07 7.33
CA ILE A 91 14.32 2.53 7.12
C ILE A 91 13.94 2.59 5.63
N TYR A 92 14.31 3.66 4.93
CA TYR A 92 14.08 3.81 3.49
C TYR A 92 14.65 2.65 2.64
N HIS A 93 15.84 2.12 2.97
CA HIS A 93 16.41 0.96 2.26
C HIS A 93 15.54 -0.29 2.41
N LEU A 94 14.98 -0.51 3.61
CA LEU A 94 14.05 -1.60 3.86
C LEU A 94 12.75 -1.41 3.08
N LEU A 95 12.22 -0.18 3.00
CA LEU A 95 11.03 0.13 2.19
C LEU A 95 11.25 -0.14 0.68
N LEU A 96 12.44 0.18 0.17
CA LEU A 96 12.84 -0.15 -1.21
C LEU A 96 12.93 -1.67 -1.43
N ILE A 97 13.51 -2.40 -0.47
CA ILE A 97 13.59 -3.87 -0.51
C ILE A 97 12.19 -4.49 -0.54
N LEU A 98 11.30 -4.02 0.33
CA LEU A 98 9.90 -4.45 0.39
C LEU A 98 9.21 -4.27 -0.97
N GLN A 99 9.28 -3.09 -1.57
CA GLN A 99 8.70 -2.83 -2.89
C GLN A 99 9.30 -3.76 -3.97
N ARG A 100 10.63 -3.86 -4.03
CA ARG A 100 11.33 -4.67 -5.03
C ARG A 100 10.98 -6.14 -4.91
N THR A 101 10.79 -6.64 -3.70
CA THR A 101 10.45 -8.05 -3.43
C THR A 101 9.17 -8.48 -4.13
N PHE A 102 8.20 -7.59 -4.34
CA PHE A 102 6.99 -7.92 -5.10
C PHE A 102 7.09 -7.61 -6.60
N PHE A 103 7.97 -6.67 -6.98
CA PHE A 103 8.05 -6.17 -8.35
C PHE A 103 8.98 -7.02 -9.22
N ASN A 104 10.07 -7.52 -8.64
CA ASN A 104 11.03 -8.39 -9.29
C ASN A 104 11.80 -9.19 -8.23
N PHE A 105 11.59 -10.50 -8.19
CA PHE A 105 12.23 -11.38 -7.21
C PHE A 105 12.77 -12.64 -7.86
N ASP A 106 14.03 -12.95 -7.55
CA ASP A 106 14.62 -14.23 -7.88
C ASP A 106 14.13 -15.30 -6.94
N VAL A 107 13.88 -16.48 -7.50
CA VAL A 107 13.41 -17.67 -6.80
C VAL A 107 14.51 -18.71 -6.90
N LYS A 108 15.44 -18.68 -5.95
CA LYS A 108 16.29 -19.83 -5.68
C LYS A 108 15.62 -20.59 -4.53
N PRO A 109 15.03 -21.78 -4.75
CA PRO A 109 14.28 -22.49 -3.72
C PRO A 109 15.06 -22.69 -2.41
N SER A 110 16.39 -22.79 -2.48
CA SER A 110 17.26 -22.89 -1.31
C SER A 110 17.34 -21.62 -0.45
N SER A 111 17.05 -20.45 -1.02
CA SER A 111 17.13 -19.15 -0.35
C SER A 111 15.79 -18.62 0.14
N CYS A 112 14.69 -19.27 -0.23
CA CYS A 112 13.34 -18.82 0.07
C CYS A 112 12.86 -19.43 1.38
N ILE A 113 12.30 -18.60 2.27
CA ILE A 113 11.72 -19.05 3.54
C ILE A 113 10.46 -19.89 3.30
N ASN A 114 9.60 -19.47 2.36
CA ASN A 114 8.44 -20.22 1.94
C ASN A 114 8.83 -21.15 0.78
N LYS A 115 9.26 -22.35 1.16
CA LYS A 115 9.69 -23.40 0.23
C LYS A 115 8.55 -23.85 -0.69
N GLU A 116 7.32 -23.86 -0.20
CA GLU A 116 6.13 -24.24 -0.97
C GLU A 116 5.87 -23.24 -2.11
N ALA A 117 5.82 -21.94 -1.78
CA ALA A 117 5.66 -20.88 -2.76
C ALA A 117 6.81 -20.88 -3.78
N ALA A 118 8.05 -21.10 -3.34
CA ALA A 118 9.20 -21.20 -4.24
C ALA A 118 9.11 -22.42 -5.17
N PHE A 119 8.68 -23.58 -4.64
CA PHE A 119 8.50 -24.81 -5.41
C PHE A 119 7.38 -24.66 -6.44
N MET A 120 6.23 -24.12 -6.07
CA MET A 120 5.12 -23.87 -6.99
C MET A 120 5.54 -22.88 -8.08
N LEU A 121 6.21 -21.79 -7.73
CA LEU A 121 6.63 -20.81 -8.73
C LEU A 121 7.62 -21.37 -9.76
N TYR A 122 8.42 -22.37 -9.38
CA TYR A 122 9.35 -23.05 -10.29
C TYR A 122 8.67 -24.15 -11.12
N ASN A 123 7.89 -25.03 -10.48
CA ASN A 123 7.35 -26.25 -11.09
C ASN A 123 5.92 -26.11 -11.63
N ASP A 124 5.08 -25.29 -10.98
CA ASP A 124 3.67 -25.12 -11.29
C ASP A 124 3.23 -23.66 -11.14
N LYS A 125 3.56 -22.87 -12.17
CA LYS A 125 3.22 -21.44 -12.21
C LYS A 125 1.72 -21.17 -12.17
N GLU A 126 0.88 -22.12 -12.59
CA GLU A 126 -0.57 -21.95 -12.58
C GLU A 126 -1.13 -22.11 -11.17
N ALA A 127 -0.71 -23.14 -10.44
CA ALA A 127 -1.03 -23.29 -9.02
C ALA A 127 -0.55 -22.09 -8.21
N PHE A 128 0.66 -21.58 -8.48
CA PHE A 128 1.16 -20.37 -7.84
C PHE A 128 0.24 -19.17 -8.11
N LYS A 129 -0.14 -18.93 -9.37
CA LYS A 129 -1.04 -17.82 -9.74
C LYS A 129 -2.42 -17.95 -9.07
N ASN A 130 -2.94 -19.17 -8.89
CA ASN A 130 -4.21 -19.37 -8.21
C ASN A 130 -4.14 -18.96 -6.73
N ASN A 131 -3.08 -19.33 -6.01
CA ASN A 131 -2.85 -18.85 -4.64
C ASN A 131 -2.67 -17.32 -4.57
N VAL A 132 -2.03 -16.73 -5.58
CA VAL A 132 -1.86 -15.26 -5.65
C VAL A 132 -3.19 -14.53 -5.90
N LYS A 133 -4.15 -15.13 -6.62
CA LYS A 133 -5.48 -14.53 -6.79
C LYS A 133 -6.16 -14.27 -5.46
N ASP A 134 -6.01 -15.19 -4.50
CA ASP A 134 -6.58 -15.00 -3.17
C ASP A 134 -5.95 -13.78 -2.49
N VAL A 135 -4.63 -13.61 -2.60
CA VAL A 135 -3.93 -12.41 -2.09
C VAL A 135 -4.42 -11.12 -2.74
N ILE A 136 -4.67 -11.13 -4.06
CA ILE A 136 -5.17 -9.95 -4.80
C ILE A 136 -6.61 -9.62 -4.39
N ASN A 137 -7.47 -10.65 -4.29
CA ASN A 137 -8.88 -10.50 -3.95
C ASN A 137 -9.09 -10.13 -2.47
N LEU A 138 -8.15 -10.49 -1.60
CA LEU A 138 -8.15 -10.17 -0.18
C LEU A 138 -7.75 -8.72 0.14
N SER A 139 -7.61 -7.84 -0.87
CA SER A 139 -7.56 -6.40 -0.58
C SER A 139 -8.84 -6.06 0.21
N PRO A 140 -8.76 -5.54 1.45
CA PRO A 140 -9.92 -5.58 2.34
C PRO A 140 -10.88 -4.46 1.95
N TRP A 141 -11.62 -4.65 0.86
CA TRP A 141 -12.89 -3.99 0.65
C TRP A 141 -13.91 -4.72 1.51
N ASP A 142 -13.98 -4.32 2.77
CA ASP A 142 -15.13 -4.65 3.58
C ASP A 142 -16.26 -3.70 3.18
N ALA A 143 -17.16 -4.13 2.31
CA ALA A 143 -18.26 -3.28 1.85
C ALA A 143 -19.05 -2.66 3.02
N SER A 144 -19.15 -3.35 4.17
CA SER A 144 -19.86 -2.81 5.34
C SER A 144 -19.15 -1.62 5.99
N VAL A 145 -17.82 -1.56 5.89
CA VAL A 145 -16.99 -0.45 6.38
C VAL A 145 -16.76 0.61 5.31
N HIS A 146 -16.59 0.19 4.06
CA HIS A 146 -16.09 1.04 2.96
C HIS A 146 -17.21 1.69 2.15
N GLU A 147 -18.37 1.01 1.93
CA GLU A 147 -19.47 1.62 1.16
C GLU A 147 -20.05 2.86 1.85
N PRO A 148 -20.28 2.91 3.18
CA PRO A 148 -20.79 4.14 3.81
C PRO A 148 -19.84 5.34 3.62
N ILE A 149 -18.53 5.12 3.70
CA ILE A 149 -17.51 6.15 3.47
C ILE A 149 -17.49 6.56 2.00
N ARG A 150 -17.62 5.58 1.10
CA ARG A 150 -17.68 5.83 -0.34
C ARG A 150 -18.92 6.63 -0.73
N GLU A 151 -20.09 6.21 -0.27
CA GLU A 151 -21.36 6.92 -0.48
C GLU A 151 -21.29 8.34 0.07
N TRP A 152 -20.64 8.54 1.22
CA TRP A 152 -20.40 9.87 1.78
C TRP A 152 -19.47 10.73 0.92
N LEU A 153 -18.35 10.17 0.43
CA LEU A 153 -17.39 10.86 -0.45
C LEU A 153 -18.00 11.20 -1.82
N VAL A 154 -18.79 10.29 -2.40
CA VAL A 154 -19.47 10.51 -3.69
C VAL A 154 -20.67 11.46 -3.50
N GLY A 155 -21.45 11.25 -2.45
CA GLY A 155 -22.67 12.02 -2.14
C GLY A 155 -22.40 13.46 -1.72
N SER A 156 -21.22 13.77 -1.16
CA SER A 156 -20.81 15.16 -0.89
C SER A 156 -20.51 15.98 -2.16
N THR A 157 -20.32 15.32 -3.31
CA THR A 157 -20.22 15.99 -4.63
C THR A 157 -21.55 16.08 -5.38
N LEU A 158 -22.59 15.38 -4.91
CA LEU A 158 -23.87 15.24 -5.57
C LEU A 158 -25.01 15.40 -4.55
N ASN A 159 -25.20 16.61 -3.99
CA ASN A 159 -26.50 17.13 -3.49
C ASN A 159 -26.30 18.45 -2.72
N GLU A 160 -26.55 19.59 -3.38
CA GLU A 160 -26.62 20.90 -2.70
C GLU A 160 -27.92 21.12 -1.91
N ASN A 161 -28.89 20.20 -1.90
CA ASN A 161 -30.26 20.51 -1.46
C ASN A 161 -30.92 19.61 -0.41
N GLN A 162 -30.19 18.73 0.29
CA GLN A 162 -30.81 17.94 1.37
C GLN A 162 -29.92 17.84 2.62
N THR A 163 -30.30 18.67 3.61
CA THR A 163 -30.56 18.28 5.02
C THR A 163 -29.42 17.62 5.80
N SER A 164 -28.80 18.33 6.76
CA SER A 164 -29.22 18.33 8.17
C SER A 164 -29.48 16.92 8.73
N MET A 165 -28.73 16.53 9.79
CA MET A 165 -28.82 15.28 10.57
C MET A 165 -27.67 14.25 10.42
N THR A 166 -26.38 14.63 10.41
CA THR A 166 -25.29 13.66 10.76
C THR A 166 -24.05 14.26 11.46
N SER A 167 -24.07 15.56 11.81
CA SER A 167 -22.90 16.28 12.33
C SER A 167 -22.44 15.93 13.75
N SER A 168 -23.05 14.95 14.43
CA SER A 168 -22.83 14.72 15.87
C SER A 168 -21.95 13.52 16.23
N ARG A 169 -21.40 12.76 15.27
CA ARG A 169 -20.62 11.53 15.58
C ARG A 169 -19.16 11.52 15.14
N LEU A 170 -18.69 12.53 14.42
CA LEU A 170 -17.27 12.69 14.08
C LEU A 170 -16.85 14.13 14.38
N GLY A 171 -16.58 14.37 15.66
CA GLY A 171 -15.94 15.60 16.09
C GLY A 171 -14.56 15.75 15.43
N ALA A 172 -14.30 16.96 14.94
CA ALA A 172 -12.97 17.51 14.70
C ALA A 172 -12.08 16.82 13.64
N CYS A 173 -12.39 17.01 12.35
CA CYS A 173 -11.35 17.03 11.32
C CYS A 173 -11.42 18.35 10.53
N SER A 174 -10.57 19.31 10.92
CA SER A 174 -10.43 20.64 10.30
C SER A 174 -9.70 20.63 8.94
N ILE A 175 -9.43 19.45 8.38
CA ILE A 175 -8.56 19.28 7.21
C ILE A 175 -9.27 19.64 5.88
N PHE A 176 -10.61 19.71 5.85
CA PHE A 176 -11.39 19.89 4.62
C PHE A 176 -12.04 21.25 4.41
N SER A 177 -11.82 22.23 5.29
CA SER A 177 -12.53 23.52 5.19
C SER A 177 -12.10 24.39 4.00
N ASN A 178 -11.04 24.03 3.27
CA ASN A 178 -10.40 24.93 2.30
C ASN A 178 -10.37 24.44 0.84
N VAL A 179 -11.11 23.40 0.47
CA VAL A 179 -11.18 23.01 -0.96
C VAL A 179 -12.17 23.92 -1.68
N ALA A 180 -11.64 25.04 -2.16
CA ALA A 180 -12.32 25.96 -3.05
C ALA A 180 -12.85 25.21 -4.28
N ARG A 181 -14.12 25.47 -4.59
CA ARG A 181 -14.85 24.98 -5.76
C ARG A 181 -14.18 25.54 -7.01
N ASP A 182 -13.34 24.74 -7.66
CA ASP A 182 -12.93 25.03 -9.04
C ASP A 182 -13.75 24.17 -10.00
N SER A 183 -14.40 24.86 -10.92
CA SER A 183 -15.29 24.30 -11.93
C SER A 183 -14.47 23.75 -13.10
N GLY A 184 -14.51 22.44 -13.31
CA GLY A 184 -14.12 21.84 -14.59
C GLY A 184 -12.79 21.09 -14.61
N SER A 185 -12.66 20.05 -13.80
CA SER A 185 -11.85 18.88 -14.15
C SER A 185 -12.35 17.67 -13.41
N LYS A 186 -12.58 16.56 -14.13
CA LYS A 186 -12.99 15.28 -13.55
C LYS A 186 -11.81 14.68 -12.78
N VAL A 187 -11.65 15.07 -11.53
CA VAL A 187 -10.58 14.55 -10.65
C VAL A 187 -11.11 13.26 -10.01
N GLY A 188 -10.47 12.13 -10.32
CA GLY A 188 -10.72 10.89 -9.58
C GLY A 188 -10.30 11.06 -8.13
N PHE A 189 -11.14 10.66 -7.18
CA PHE A 189 -10.82 10.78 -5.77
C PHE A 189 -9.96 9.60 -5.33
N SER A 190 -8.81 9.90 -4.72
CA SER A 190 -8.09 8.93 -3.91
C SER A 190 -7.99 9.45 -2.48
N TRP A 191 -8.42 8.65 -1.51
CA TRP A 191 -8.48 9.03 -0.10
C TRP A 191 -7.85 7.95 0.77
N VAL A 192 -7.01 8.35 1.74
CA VAL A 192 -6.43 7.47 2.76
C VAL A 192 -6.96 7.91 4.13
N SER A 193 -7.56 7.02 4.92
CA SER A 193 -7.71 7.21 6.37
C SER A 193 -6.40 6.80 7.05
N PRO A 194 -5.65 7.73 7.67
CA PRO A 194 -4.42 7.36 8.38
C PRO A 194 -4.72 6.51 9.62
N THR A 195 -5.86 6.76 10.26
CA THR A 195 -6.27 6.06 11.48
C THR A 195 -6.70 4.62 11.17
N ASP A 196 -7.49 4.45 10.12
CA ASP A 196 -8.06 3.14 9.76
C ASP A 196 -7.23 2.39 8.70
N LEU A 197 -6.22 3.05 8.13
CA LEU A 197 -5.40 2.57 7.00
C LEU A 197 -6.22 2.08 5.81
N ILE A 198 -7.38 2.71 5.64
CA ILE A 198 -8.27 2.49 4.52
C ILE A 198 -7.82 3.38 3.37
N TYR A 199 -7.66 2.82 2.19
CA TYR A 199 -7.43 3.59 0.97
C TYR A 199 -8.51 3.29 -0.05
N MET A 200 -9.09 4.35 -0.60
CA MET A 200 -10.03 4.26 -1.70
C MET A 200 -9.45 4.94 -2.93
N VAL A 201 -9.64 4.32 -4.10
CA VAL A 201 -9.46 4.96 -5.40
C VAL A 201 -10.75 4.82 -6.15
N GLU A 202 -11.38 5.94 -6.51
CA GLU A 202 -12.37 5.91 -7.56
C GLU A 202 -11.66 6.03 -8.91
N ARG A 203 -11.87 5.02 -9.77
CA ARG A 203 -11.54 5.18 -11.19
C ARG A 203 -12.51 6.19 -11.80
N PRO A 204 -12.08 7.01 -12.78
CA PRO A 204 -13.02 7.67 -13.66
C PRO A 204 -13.96 6.60 -14.24
N ASN A 205 -15.26 6.72 -14.02
CA ASN A 205 -16.25 5.87 -14.67
C ASN A 205 -16.24 6.16 -16.17
N ASP A 206 -15.44 5.41 -16.94
CA ASP A 206 -15.52 5.45 -18.40
C ASP A 206 -16.39 4.28 -18.90
N PHE A 207 -17.69 4.54 -18.90
CA PHE A 207 -18.58 3.93 -19.87
C PHE A 207 -18.16 4.44 -21.27
N LYS A 208 -17.43 3.61 -22.02
CA LYS A 208 -17.75 3.18 -23.40
C LYS A 208 -16.48 2.77 -24.14
N TYR A 209 -16.53 1.56 -24.69
CA TYR A 209 -15.92 1.20 -25.97
C TYR A 209 -15.79 2.44 -26.86
N ILE A 210 -14.57 2.82 -27.26
CA ILE A 210 -14.18 3.19 -28.62
C ILE A 210 -12.68 3.52 -28.63
N SER A 211 -12.08 3.03 -29.70
CA SER A 211 -10.69 3.02 -30.11
C SER A 211 -9.97 4.37 -30.22
N ARG A 212 -8.63 4.25 -30.22
CA ARG A 212 -7.61 5.02 -30.96
C ARG A 212 -6.96 6.26 -30.29
N VAL A 213 -5.66 6.06 -30.04
CA VAL A 213 -4.51 6.88 -30.49
C VAL A 213 -3.93 7.93 -29.53
N SER A 214 -2.70 7.58 -29.11
CA SER A 214 -1.48 8.39 -28.87
C SER A 214 -1.39 9.39 -27.72
N LYS A 215 -0.35 9.15 -26.90
CA LYS A 215 0.70 10.04 -26.35
C LYS A 215 0.29 11.46 -25.93
N ILE A 216 0.70 11.86 -24.71
CA ILE A 216 1.55 13.05 -24.37
C ILE A 216 1.41 13.37 -22.85
N ILE A 217 2.46 13.12 -22.04
CA ILE A 217 3.36 14.09 -21.36
C ILE A 217 2.82 14.69 -20.03
N PHE A 218 3.53 14.39 -18.94
CA PHE A 218 3.51 15.06 -17.62
C PHE A 218 3.93 16.54 -17.74
N PRO A 219 3.29 17.48 -17.02
CA PRO A 219 3.91 18.75 -16.68
C PRO A 219 4.43 18.73 -15.24
N LEU A 220 5.74 19.01 -15.09
CA LEU A 220 6.33 19.63 -13.92
C LEU A 220 5.58 20.94 -13.60
N ILE A 221 5.42 21.26 -12.32
CA ILE A 221 5.34 22.64 -11.84
C ILE A 221 6.49 22.85 -10.86
N LEU A 222 7.54 23.52 -11.35
CA LEU A 222 8.46 24.35 -10.58
C LEU A 222 7.91 25.78 -10.66
N LEU A 223 7.65 26.44 -9.52
CA LEU A 223 7.70 27.90 -9.42
C LEU A 223 8.10 28.31 -7.98
N SER A 224 9.15 29.14 -7.93
CA SER A 224 9.86 29.84 -6.82
C SER A 224 10.62 28.99 -5.81
#